data_AF-A0A3C0IMH5-F1
#
_entry.id   AF-A0A3C0IMH5-F1
#
_cell.length_a   1.000
_cell.length_b   1.000
_cell.length_c   1.000
_cell.angle_alpha   90.00
_cell.angle_beta   90.00
_cell.angle_gamma   90.00
#
_symmetry.space_group_name_H-M   'P 1'
#
loop_
_entity.id
_entity.type
_entity.pdbx_description
1 polymer ?
#
loop_
_entity_poly.entity_id
_entity_poly.type
_entity_poly.pdbx_seq_one_letter_code
_entity_poly.pdbx_strand_id
1 'polypeptide(L)'
;MHPSNWQKSGASTSTDWYIQYYFRDPNAENPKHKAPGKLCIVKGVNHIKQVTERRKAMQLLLDNELHLLQEEGYNPITKQMSKPRGTVEVHPNTLFLNALECALKLIKIAASTRADMKSMLRV
;
A
#
# COMPACT_ATOMS: atom_id res chain seq x y z
N MET A 1 7.70 -11.79 -11.97
CA MET A 1 8.78 -10.98 -11.37
C MET A 1 9.97 -10.98 -12.31
N HIS A 2 10.67 -9.85 -12.39
CA HIS A 2 11.87 -9.70 -13.19
C HIS A 2 13.05 -9.30 -12.28
N PRO A 3 14.25 -9.88 -12.46
CA PRO A 3 14.54 -10.99 -13.37
C PRO A 3 13.91 -12.30 -12.87
N SER A 4 13.73 -13.29 -13.76
CA SER A 4 13.08 -14.58 -13.43
C SER A 4 13.84 -15.37 -12.35
N ASN A 5 15.15 -15.17 -12.23
CA ASN A 5 16.02 -15.80 -11.26
C ASN A 5 16.21 -14.99 -9.96
N TRP A 6 15.36 -13.99 -9.66
CA TRP A 6 15.54 -13.09 -8.51
C TRP A 6 15.78 -13.80 -7.17
N GLN A 7 15.21 -15.01 -6.96
CA GLN A 7 15.39 -15.83 -5.75
C GLN A 7 16.74 -16.57 -5.67
N LYS A 8 17.43 -16.79 -6.79
CA LYS A 8 18.64 -17.63 -6.88
C LYS A 8 19.92 -16.82 -6.68
N SER A 9 20.95 -17.42 -6.06
CA SER A 9 22.33 -16.91 -6.05
C SER A 9 22.81 -16.70 -7.48
N GLY A 10 23.12 -15.44 -7.85
CA GLY A 10 23.51 -15.06 -9.22
C GLY A 10 22.55 -14.12 -9.94
N ALA A 11 21.44 -13.70 -9.31
CA ALA A 11 20.62 -12.62 -9.85
C ALA A 11 21.43 -11.31 -9.96
N SER A 12 21.50 -10.76 -11.16
CA SER A 12 22.26 -9.53 -11.45
C SER A 12 21.63 -8.31 -10.79
N THR A 13 22.44 -7.49 -10.13
CA THR A 13 22.04 -6.19 -9.58
C THR A 13 22.11 -5.06 -10.60
N SER A 14 22.77 -5.27 -11.74
CA SER A 14 22.85 -4.29 -12.83
C SER A 14 21.54 -4.18 -13.61
N THR A 15 20.71 -5.21 -13.56
CA THR A 15 19.39 -5.22 -14.19
C THR A 15 18.35 -4.65 -13.24
N ASP A 16 17.32 -3.99 -13.78
CA ASP A 16 16.18 -3.51 -13.01
C ASP A 16 15.32 -4.69 -12.50
N TRP A 17 15.06 -4.70 -11.20
CA TRP A 17 14.15 -5.63 -10.54
C TRP A 17 12.78 -4.98 -10.39
N TYR A 18 11.74 -5.73 -10.76
CA TYR A 18 10.36 -5.27 -10.66
C TYR A 18 9.35 -6.42 -10.58
N ILE A 19 8.22 -6.15 -9.94
CA ILE A 19 7.07 -7.04 -9.95
C ILE A 19 6.19 -6.63 -11.12
N GLN A 20 5.72 -7.61 -11.88
CA GLN A 20 4.81 -7.39 -12.99
C GLN A 20 3.66 -8.39 -12.87
N TYR A 21 2.44 -7.88 -12.94
CA TYR A 21 1.22 -8.69 -12.93
C TYR A 21 0.09 -7.97 -13.69
N TYR A 22 -0.93 -8.72 -14.09
CA TYR A 22 -2.16 -8.15 -14.65
C TYR A 22 -3.24 -8.15 -13.59
N PHE A 23 -3.79 -6.98 -13.28
CA PHE A 23 -4.94 -6.85 -12.41
C PHE A 23 -6.23 -6.96 -13.23
N ARG A 24 -7.14 -7.84 -12.81
CA ARG A 24 -8.47 -8.00 -13.41
C ARG A 24 -9.51 -7.64 -12.36
N ASP A 25 -10.28 -6.60 -12.65
CA ASP A 25 -11.36 -6.17 -11.78
C ASP A 25 -12.60 -7.03 -12.06
N PRO A 26 -13.12 -7.80 -11.08
CA PRO A 26 -14.32 -8.61 -11.27
C PRO A 26 -15.56 -7.74 -11.53
N ASN A 27 -15.57 -6.49 -11.08
CA ASN A 27 -16.69 -5.56 -11.19
C ASN A 27 -16.55 -4.61 -12.38
N ALA A 28 -15.52 -4.77 -13.22
CA ALA A 28 -15.35 -3.90 -14.37
C ALA A 28 -16.48 -4.10 -15.39
N GLU A 29 -17.28 -3.06 -15.61
CA GLU A 29 -18.24 -3.01 -16.72
C GLU A 29 -17.53 -2.90 -18.07
N ASN A 30 -16.37 -2.23 -18.11
CA ASN A 30 -15.61 -2.01 -19.33
C ASN A 30 -14.88 -3.30 -19.77
N PRO A 31 -15.13 -3.83 -20.99
CA PRO A 31 -14.49 -5.04 -21.51
C PRO A 31 -12.95 -4.97 -21.55
N LYS A 32 -12.38 -3.76 -21.74
CA LYS A 32 -10.91 -3.55 -21.72
C LYS A 32 -10.28 -3.83 -20.35
N HIS A 33 -11.06 -3.74 -19.28
CA HIS A 33 -10.65 -4.06 -17.91
C HIS A 33 -10.95 -5.52 -17.52
N LYS A 34 -11.79 -6.22 -18.30
CA LYS A 34 -12.01 -7.67 -18.17
C LYS A 34 -10.90 -8.50 -18.83
N ALA A 35 -10.41 -8.09 -20.01
CA ALA A 35 -9.30 -8.77 -20.68
C ALA A 35 -8.51 -7.81 -21.60
N PRO A 36 -7.16 -7.79 -21.53
CA PRO A 36 -6.26 -8.58 -20.68
C PRO A 36 -6.17 -8.12 -19.21
N GLY A 37 -6.89 -7.05 -18.82
CA GLY A 37 -6.78 -6.40 -17.52
C GLY A 37 -5.74 -5.26 -17.54
N LYS A 38 -5.49 -4.64 -16.37
CA LYS A 38 -4.49 -3.57 -16.25
C LYS A 38 -3.11 -4.15 -15.91
N LEU A 39 -2.12 -3.87 -16.76
CA LEU A 39 -0.73 -4.17 -16.46
C LEU A 39 -0.24 -3.30 -15.31
N CYS A 40 0.23 -3.94 -14.24
CA CYS A 40 0.79 -3.28 -13.06
C CYS A 40 2.28 -3.63 -12.94
N ILE A 41 3.11 -2.60 -12.74
CA ILE A 41 4.55 -2.73 -12.58
C ILE A 41 4.94 -2.04 -11.27
N VAL A 42 5.48 -2.80 -10.33
CA VAL A 42 5.93 -2.29 -9.03
C VAL A 42 7.46 -2.28 -9.01
N LYS A 43 8.04 -1.11 -8.78
CA LYS A 43 9.48 -0.87 -8.66
C LYS A 43 9.79 -0.35 -7.25
N GLY A 44 11.05 -0.40 -6.84
CA GLY A 44 11.46 0.18 -5.56
C GLY A 44 12.77 -0.34 -4.99
N VAL A 45 13.30 -1.45 -5.51
CA VAL A 45 14.46 -2.13 -4.90
C VAL A 45 15.79 -1.88 -5.61
N ASN A 46 15.79 -1.15 -6.75
CA ASN A 46 16.97 -1.01 -7.61
C ASN A 46 18.09 -0.14 -7.02
N HIS A 47 17.80 0.65 -5.99
CA HIS A 47 18.81 1.42 -5.26
C HIS A 47 19.70 0.53 -4.36
N ILE A 48 19.25 -0.68 -4.02
CA ILE A 48 19.95 -1.59 -3.11
C ILE A 48 21.04 -2.35 -3.88
N LYS A 49 22.31 -2.14 -3.57
CA LYS A 49 23.43 -2.76 -4.33
C LYS A 49 23.68 -4.23 -3.97
N GLN A 50 23.33 -4.64 -2.76
CA GLN A 50 23.54 -6.02 -2.29
C GLN A 50 22.40 -6.93 -2.74
N VAL A 51 22.73 -8.05 -3.39
CA VAL A 51 21.73 -9.01 -3.90
C VAL A 51 20.86 -9.58 -2.79
N THR A 52 21.44 -9.90 -1.63
CA THR A 52 20.74 -10.48 -0.47
C THR A 52 19.72 -9.52 0.12
N GLU A 53 20.10 -8.26 0.32
CA GLU A 53 19.20 -7.20 0.80
C GLU A 53 18.13 -6.87 -0.24
N ARG A 54 18.51 -6.82 -1.52
CA ARG A 54 17.57 -6.57 -2.62
C ARG A 54 16.51 -7.66 -2.70
N ARG A 55 16.87 -8.93 -2.45
CA ARG A 55 15.90 -10.04 -2.33
C ARG A 55 14.94 -9.85 -1.17
N LYS A 56 15.44 -9.51 0.02
CA LYS A 56 14.59 -9.25 1.19
C LYS A 56 13.60 -8.12 0.90
N ALA A 57 14.08 -7.02 0.32
CA ALA A 57 13.23 -5.90 -0.07
C ALA A 57 12.21 -6.28 -1.15
N MET A 58 12.61 -7.13 -2.11
CA MET A 58 11.72 -7.62 -3.16
C MET A 58 10.60 -8.51 -2.61
N GLN A 59 10.93 -9.38 -1.65
CA GLN A 59 9.94 -10.18 -0.94
C GLN A 59 8.97 -9.30 -0.15
N LEU A 60 9.49 -8.34 0.62
CA LEU A 60 8.66 -7.42 1.39
C LEU A 60 7.73 -6.59 0.49
N LEU A 61 8.21 -6.15 -0.67
CA LEU A 61 7.42 -5.43 -1.65
C LEU A 61 6.33 -6.30 -2.29
N LEU A 62 6.61 -7.58 -2.54
CA LEU A 62 5.60 -8.55 -2.97
C LEU A 62 4.54 -8.79 -1.89
N ASP A 63 4.96 -8.99 -0.64
CA ASP A 63 4.04 -9.24 0.48
C ASP A 63 3.11 -8.04 0.71
N ASN A 64 3.66 -6.83 0.65
CA ASN A 64 2.86 -5.60 0.72
C ASN A 64 1.87 -5.49 -0.44
N GLU A 65 2.29 -5.80 -1.67
CA GLU A 65 1.40 -5.74 -2.84
C GLU A 65 0.26 -6.77 -2.71
N LEU A 66 0.56 -8.00 -2.26
CA LEU A 66 -0.45 -9.01 -1.99
C LEU A 66 -1.41 -8.58 -0.89
N HIS A 67 -0.90 -7.99 0.19
CA HIS A 67 -1.72 -7.47 1.28
C HIS A 67 -2.66 -6.36 0.80
N LEU A 68 -2.17 -5.40 0.01
CA LEU A 68 -2.99 -4.34 -0.58
C LEU A 68 -4.13 -4.92 -1.43
N LEU A 69 -3.82 -5.90 -2.29
CA LEU A 69 -4.79 -6.46 -3.23
C LEU A 69 -5.80 -7.40 -2.56
N GLN A 70 -5.34 -8.29 -1.67
CA GLN A 70 -6.17 -9.35 -1.08
C GLN A 70 -6.85 -8.90 0.23
N GLU A 71 -6.10 -8.25 1.11
CA GLU A 71 -6.57 -7.90 2.44
C GLU A 71 -7.24 -6.52 2.46
N GLU A 72 -6.64 -5.50 1.85
CA GLU A 72 -7.23 -4.15 1.80
C GLU A 72 -8.19 -3.94 0.63
N GLY A 73 -8.16 -4.81 -0.37
CA GLY A 73 -9.02 -4.73 -1.56
C GLY A 73 -8.70 -3.50 -2.42
N TYR A 74 -7.44 -3.09 -2.48
CA TYR A 74 -6.99 -2.01 -3.36
C TYR A 74 -7.25 -2.39 -4.81
N ASN A 75 -7.87 -1.48 -5.57
CA ASN A 75 -8.08 -1.63 -7.00
C ASN A 75 -7.10 -0.72 -7.76
N PRO A 76 -6.06 -1.27 -8.42
CA PRO A 76 -5.09 -0.48 -9.18
C PRO A 76 -5.70 0.30 -10.35
N ILE A 77 -6.88 -0.07 -10.86
CA ILE A 77 -7.56 0.63 -11.97
C ILE A 77 -8.17 1.93 -11.47
N THR A 78 -9.02 1.84 -10.44
CA THR A 78 -9.72 2.99 -9.84
C THR A 78 -8.88 3.75 -8.83
N LYS A 79 -7.80 3.14 -8.33
CA LYS A 79 -6.95 3.61 -7.22
C LYS A 79 -7.72 3.78 -5.90
N GLN A 80 -8.77 2.99 -5.71
CA GLN A 80 -9.62 3.04 -4.52
C GLN A 80 -9.50 1.74 -3.73
N MET A 81 -9.75 1.84 -2.42
CA MET A 81 -9.91 0.67 -1.56
C MET A 81 -11.37 0.21 -1.63
N SER A 82 -11.58 -1.07 -1.92
CA SER A 82 -12.93 -1.65 -1.90
C SER A 82 -13.40 -1.99 -0.48
N LYS A 83 -12.48 -2.20 0.47
CA LYS A 83 -12.84 -2.27 1.89
C LYS A 83 -12.72 -0.87 2.52
N PRO A 84 -13.80 -0.31 3.08
CA PRO A 84 -13.65 0.85 3.95
C PRO A 84 -12.77 0.44 5.13
N ARG A 85 -11.62 1.11 5.30
CA ARG A 85 -10.83 1.00 6.53
C ARG A 85 -11.75 1.43 7.66
N GLY A 86 -12.12 0.47 8.51
CA GLY A 86 -13.14 0.56 9.56
C GLY A 86 -13.74 1.95 9.71
N THR A 87 -14.94 2.16 9.18
CA THR A 87 -15.69 3.38 9.43
C THR A 87 -15.94 3.45 10.94
N VAL A 88 -15.14 4.27 11.61
CA VAL A 88 -15.49 4.74 12.95
C VAL A 88 -16.63 5.72 12.72
N GLU A 89 -17.86 5.21 12.82
CA GLU A 89 -19.04 6.06 12.77
C GLU A 89 -19.00 6.99 13.99
N VAL A 90 -18.76 8.27 13.73
CA VAL A 90 -18.84 9.32 14.74
C VAL A 90 -20.26 9.84 14.73
N HIS A 91 -20.92 9.82 15.88
CA HIS A 91 -22.28 10.34 16.00
C HIS A 91 -22.31 11.82 15.56
N PRO A 92 -23.31 12.28 14.77
CA PRO A 92 -23.34 13.64 14.20
C PRO A 92 -23.23 14.77 15.23
N ASN A 93 -23.73 14.53 16.45
CA ASN A 93 -23.66 15.51 17.55
C ASN A 93 -22.31 15.50 18.30
N THR A 94 -21.35 14.65 17.91
CA THR A 94 -20.03 14.65 18.52
C THR A 94 -19.27 15.88 18.04
N LEU A 95 -18.89 16.75 18.97
CA LEU A 95 -18.05 17.90 18.65
C LEU A 95 -16.74 17.44 17.99
N PHE A 96 -16.29 18.19 16.97
CA PHE A 96 -15.08 17.89 16.22
C PHE A 96 -13.86 17.66 17.13
N LEU A 97 -13.70 18.49 18.17
CA LEU A 97 -12.62 18.36 19.15
C LEU A 97 -12.63 16.99 19.86
N ASN A 98 -13.81 16.54 20.29
CA ASN A 98 -13.97 15.26 20.97
C ASN A 98 -13.72 14.07 20.04
N ALA A 99 -14.21 14.17 18.79
CA ALA A 99 -13.97 13.16 17.77
C ALA A 99 -12.47 13.01 17.47
N LEU A 100 -11.76 14.14 17.34
CA LEU A 100 -10.32 14.15 17.10
C LEU A 100 -9.52 13.63 18.30
N GLU A 101 -9.88 13.98 19.54
CA GLU A 101 -9.24 13.41 20.73
C GLU A 101 -9.41 11.89 20.82
N CYS A 102 -10.59 11.38 20.50
CA CYS A 102 -10.84 9.93 20.44
C CYS A 102 -9.98 9.28 19.36
N ALA A 103 -9.89 9.86 18.16
CA ALA A 103 -9.03 9.37 17.08
C ALA A 103 -7.54 9.34 17.49
N LEU A 104 -7.03 10.38 18.15
CA LEU A 104 -5.65 10.47 18.63
C LEU A 104 -5.28 9.39 19.66
N LYS A 105 -6.26 8.86 20.40
CA LYS A 105 -6.05 7.74 21.33
C LYS A 105 -5.94 6.39 20.62
N LEU A 106 -6.64 6.23 19.48
CA LEU A 106 -6.69 4.98 18.72
C LEU A 106 -5.48 4.78 17.82
N ILE A 107 -4.88 5.86 17.31
CA ILE A 107 -3.77 5.79 16.35
C ILE A 107 -2.39 5.69 17.05
N LYS A 108 -1.53 4.82 16.52
CA LYS A 108 -0.10 4.80 16.85
C LYS A 108 0.63 5.81 15.99
N ILE A 109 1.10 6.91 16.59
CA ILE A 109 1.85 7.98 15.93
C ILE A 109 3.05 8.40 16.78
N ALA A 110 4.03 9.06 16.15
CA ALA A 110 5.19 9.62 16.84
C ALA A 110 4.78 10.70 17.85
N ALA A 111 5.56 10.83 18.93
CA ALA A 111 5.26 11.77 20.01
C ALA A 111 5.27 13.24 19.55
N SER A 112 6.18 13.60 18.64
CA SER A 112 6.24 14.93 18.02
C SER A 112 4.96 15.25 17.25
N THR A 113 4.54 14.37 16.35
CA THR A 113 3.29 14.53 15.58
C THR A 113 2.05 14.62 16.48
N ARG A 114 2.03 13.88 17.58
CA ARG A 114 0.95 13.97 18.58
C ARG A 114 0.93 15.34 19.28
N ALA A 115 2.09 15.89 19.60
CA ALA A 115 2.20 17.20 20.23
C ALA A 115 1.75 18.31 19.27
N ASP A 116 2.16 18.25 18.01
CA ASP A 116 1.74 19.20 16.97
C ASP A 116 0.22 19.21 16.79
N MET A 117 -0.38 18.02 16.64
CA MET A 117 -1.83 17.88 16.53
C MET A 117 -2.59 18.40 17.76
N LYS A 118 -2.04 18.24 18.97
CA LYS A 118 -2.62 18.83 20.19
C LYS A 118 -2.47 20.34 20.26
N SER A 119 -1.35 20.88 19.77
CA SER A 119 -1.12 22.33 19.75
C SER A 119 -2.11 23.06 18.84
N MET A 120 -2.52 22.42 17.74
CA MET A 120 -3.53 22.96 16.82
C MET A 120 -4.95 23.03 17.43
N LEU A 121 -5.19 22.37 18.56
CA LEU A 121 -6.51 22.32 19.23
C LEU A 121 -6.63 23.30 20.40
N ARG A 122 -5.52 23.90 20.84
CA ARG A 122 -5.53 24.98 21.82
C ARG A 122 -5.77 26.29 21.09
N VAL A 123 -7.03 26.68 20.98
CA VAL A 123 -7.46 28.05 20.64
C VAL A 123 -7.60 28.84 21.93
#